data_AF-A0A965CH05-F1
#
_entry.id   AF-A0A965CH05-F1
#
_cell.length_a   1.000
_cell.length_b   1.000
_cell.length_c   1.000
_cell.angle_alpha   90.00
_cell.angle_beta   90.00
_cell.angle_gamma   90.00
#
_symmetry.space_group_name_H-M   'P 1'
#
loop_
_entity.id
_entity.type
_entity.pdbx_description
1 polymer ?
#
loop_
_entity_poly.entity_id
_entity_poly.type
_entity_poly.pdbx_seq_one_letter_code
_entity_poly.pdbx_strand_id
1 'polypeptide(L)' 'MILSDHTIREELAAGRIVIDPLDESCIQPSSVDLRLDRFFLVFRNHTMSQIGG' A
#
# COMPACT_ATOMS: atom_id res chain seq x y z
N MET A 1 -13.95 13.23 2.60
CA MET A 1 -14.54 12.97 1.28
C MET A 1 -13.85 11.76 0.69
N ILE A 2 -14.59 10.83 0.10
CA ILE A 2 -14.05 9.65 -0.58
C ILE A 2 -14.09 9.95 -2.09
N LEU A 3 -13.04 9.58 -2.84
CA LEU A 3 -12.99 9.77 -4.29
C LEU A 3 -13.77 8.67 -4.99
N SER A 4 -14.56 9.02 -6.00
CA SER A 4 -15.15 8.03 -6.90
C SER A 4 -14.10 7.51 -7.88
N ASP A 5 -14.40 6.41 -8.55
CA ASP A 5 -13.58 5.86 -9.64
C ASP A 5 -13.28 6.89 -10.75
N HIS A 6 -14.24 7.75 -11.09
CA HIS A 6 -14.06 8.83 -12.05
C HIS A 6 -13.00 9.82 -11.57
N THR A 7 -13.15 10.33 -10.35
CA THR A 7 -12.18 11.28 -9.79
C THR A 7 -10.82 10.63 -9.56
N ILE A 8 -10.78 9.36 -9.14
CA ILE A 8 -9.51 8.60 -9.05
C ILE A 8 -8.77 8.62 -10.39
N ARG A 9 -9.46 8.36 -11.51
CA ARG A 9 -8.85 8.41 -12.84
C ARG A 9 -8.38 9.82 -13.23
N GLU A 10 -9.13 10.85 -12.88
CA GLU A 10 -8.71 12.25 -13.12
C GLU A 10 -7.45 12.62 -12.35
N GLU A 11 -7.35 12.21 -11.08
CA GLU A 11 -6.19 12.44 -10.22
C GLU A 11 -4.95 11.68 -10.71
N LEU A 12 -5.13 10.43 -11.17
CA LEU A 12 -4.09 9.62 -11.80
C LEU A 12 -3.60 10.26 -13.11
N ALA A 13 -4.52 10.68 -13.98
CA ALA A 13 -4.19 11.34 -15.24
C ALA A 13 -3.50 12.70 -15.04
N ALA A 14 -3.88 13.43 -13.98
CA ALA A 14 -3.23 14.67 -13.59
C ALA A 14 -1.87 14.47 -12.89
N GLY A 15 -1.48 13.22 -12.61
CA GLY A 15 -0.23 12.89 -11.92
C GLY A 15 -0.17 13.33 -10.45
N ARG A 16 -1.31 13.72 -9.87
CA ARG A 16 -1.40 14.08 -8.45
C ARG A 16 -1.37 12.85 -7.55
N ILE A 17 -1.89 11.74 -8.06
CA ILE A 17 -1.76 10.41 -7.48
C ILE A 17 -0.96 9.57 -8.47
N VAL A 18 0.05 8.84 -7.98
CA VAL A 18 0.84 7.91 -8.80
C VAL A 18 0.76 6.54 -8.17
N ILE A 19 0.36 5.55 -8.96
CA ILE A 19 0.38 4.14 -8.61
C ILE A 19 1.17 3.43 -9.70
N ASP A 20 2.28 2.83 -9.33
CA ASP A 20 3.16 2.12 -10.26
C ASP A 20 3.64 0.80 -9.62
N PRO A 21 3.27 -0.36 -10.20
CA PRO A 21 2.40 -0.54 -11.36
C PRO A 21 0.92 -0.40 -11.01
N LEU A 22 0.16 0.27 -11.89
CA LEU A 22 -1.31 0.28 -11.86
C LEU A 22 -1.89 -0.72 -12.86
N ASP A 23 -2.86 -1.52 -12.40
CA ASP A 23 -3.76 -2.29 -13.25
C ASP A 23 -5.14 -1.62 -13.22
N GLU A 24 -5.66 -1.22 -14.38
CA GLU A 24 -6.97 -0.54 -14.50
C GLU A 24 -8.13 -1.39 -13.92
N SER A 25 -7.98 -2.72 -13.89
CA SER A 25 -8.99 -3.61 -13.28
C SER A 25 -9.06 -3.50 -11.76
N CYS A 26 -8.04 -2.94 -11.11
CA CYS A 26 -8.01 -2.70 -9.68
C CYS A 26 -8.76 -1.42 -9.26
N ILE A 27 -9.21 -0.58 -10.21
CA ILE A 27 -10.01 0.61 -9.89
C ILE A 27 -11.46 0.19 -9.60
N GLN A 28 -11.88 0.42 -8.36
CA GLN A 28 -13.22 0.13 -7.84
C GLN A 28 -14.01 1.44 -7.69
N PRO A 29 -15.35 1.39 -7.47
CA PRO A 29 -16.21 2.60 -7.45
C PRO A 29 -15.75 3.73 -6.54
N SER A 30 -14.99 3.41 -5.50
CA SER A 30 -14.45 4.39 -4.56
C SER A 30 -13.14 3.97 -3.88
N SER A 31 -12.38 3.08 -4.52
CA SER A 31 -11.10 2.57 -4.01
C SER A 31 -10.21 2.05 -5.15
N VAL A 32 -8.95 1.73 -4.82
CA VAL A 32 -8.04 1.00 -5.71
C VAL A 32 -7.47 -0.19 -4.95
N ASP A 33 -7.61 -1.40 -5.50
CA ASP A 33 -7.05 -2.60 -4.90
C ASP A 33 -5.52 -2.61 -5.04
N LEU A 34 -4.82 -2.94 -3.95
CA LEU A 34 -3.36 -3.07 -3.93
C LEU A 34 -2.93 -4.51 -3.73
N ARG A 35 -1.72 -4.83 -4.20
CA ARG A 35 -1.12 -6.17 -4.07
C ARG A 35 -0.02 -6.15 -3.02
N LEU A 36 0.05 -7.24 -2.25
CA LEU A 36 1.12 -7.45 -1.28
C LEU A 36 2.42 -7.82 -2.02
N ASP A 37 3.54 -7.22 -1.61
CA ASP A 37 4.85 -7.60 -2.12
C ASP A 37 5.42 -8.80 -1.35
N ARG A 38 6.49 -9.39 -1.86
CA ARG A 38 7.18 -10.57 -1.29
C ARG A 38 8.01 -10.26 -0.03
N PHE A 39 8.27 -9.00 0.25
CA PHE A 39 9.15 -8.60 1.35
C PHE A 39 8.37 -8.37 2.64
N PHE A 40 8.86 -8.99 3.72
CA PHE A 40 8.32 -8.81 5.05
C PHE A 40 9.44 -8.42 6.00
N LEU A 41 9.21 -7.37 6.79
CA LEU A 41 10.11 -7.00 7.89
C LEU A 41 9.73 -7.79 9.13
N VAL A 42 10.68 -8.58 9.65
CA VAL A 42 10.50 -9.38 10.86
C VAL A 42 11.38 -8.81 11.96
N PHE A 43 10.77 -8.26 13.01
CA PHE A 43 11.49 -7.85 14.22
C PHE A 43 11.78 -9.10 15.07
N ARG A 44 13.06 -9.44 15.21
CA ARG A 44 13.51 -10.48 16.14
C ARG A 44 13.70 -9.86 17.52
N ASN A 45 12.65 -9.85 18.33
CA ASN A 45 12.74 -9.47 19.74
C ASN A 45 13.29 -10.63 20.57
N HIS A 46 14.60 -10.88 20.49
CA HIS A 46 15.30 -11.66 21.52
C HIS A 46 15.82 -10.69 22.57
N THR A 47 15.00 -10.40 23.59
CA THR A 47 15.54 -10.03 24.89
C THR A 47 16.08 -11.29 25.55
N MET A 48 17.31 -11.68 25.18
CA MET A 48 18.10 -12.49 26.11
C MET A 48 18.42 -11.60 27.31
N SER A 49 17.63 -11.71 28.37
CA SER A 49 18.14 -11.43 29.70
C SER A 49 19.07 -12.57 30.08
N GLN A 50 20.34 -12.43 29.74
CA GLN A 50 21.45 -13.19 30.32
C GLN A 50 22.50 -12.19 30.80
N ILE A 51 22.33 -11.78 32.03
CA ILE A 51 23.39 -11.36 32.95
C ILE A 51 22.94 -12.07 34.25
N GLY A 52 23.51 -13.19 34.71
CA GLY A 52 24.92 -13.45 34.98
C GLY A 52 25.12 -13.34 36.49
N GLY A 53 25.40 -14.46 37.17
CA GLY A 53 25.74 -14.52 38.61
C GLY A 53 24.77 -15.34 39.44
#